data_AF-A0A6M3ZZW3-F1
#
_entry.id   AF-A0A6M3ZZW3-F1
#
_cell.length_a   1.000
_cell.length_b   1.000
_cell.length_c   1.000
_cell.angle_alpha   90.00
_cell.angle_beta   90.00
_cell.angle_gamma   90.00
#
_symmetry.space_group_name_H-M   'P 1'
#
loop_
_entity.id
_entity.type
_entity.pdbx_description
1 polymer ?
#
loop_
_entity_poly.entity_id
_entity_poly.type
_entity_poly.pdbx_seq_one_letter_code
_entity_poly.pdbx_strand_id
1 'polypeptide(L)'
;MSIHVSPEGGVQVDAPEGAALPEVKQAVRKRAAWIWQQLEAVKRRRLHVLPREYVSGETHFYLGRRHMLKVLRAEGTESGVRLWRGRLEIMVVRPDALAVRKLLEDWYRQRATDVFAKVLLEMAPRLGLSRTMPPVRLLSMRTQWGSCSPKGEILLNPSLVKAPRPCIEYVVAHELCHLREHNHSDRFYKHLARALPDWEARKAELDELAEQLLNR
;
A
#
# COMPACT_ATOMS: atom_id res chain seq x y z
N MET A 1 -8.76 -18.30 21.48
CA MET A 1 -7.63 -18.56 20.57
C MET A 1 -7.98 -18.04 19.19
N SER A 2 -7.10 -17.23 18.60
CA SER A 2 -7.27 -16.72 17.22
C SER A 2 -6.05 -17.11 16.38
N ILE A 3 -6.24 -17.33 15.08
CA ILE A 3 -5.19 -17.74 14.15
C ILE A 3 -5.17 -16.74 13.00
N HIS A 4 -4.01 -16.16 12.75
CA HIS A 4 -3.77 -15.19 11.71
C HIS A 4 -2.77 -15.75 10.72
N VAL A 5 -3.02 -15.57 9.43
CA VAL A 5 -2.02 -15.81 8.38
C VAL A 5 -1.56 -14.45 7.88
N SER A 6 -0.27 -14.17 8.03
CA SER A 6 0.31 -12.92 7.58
C SER A 6 0.39 -12.88 6.05
N PRO A 7 0.41 -11.68 5.44
CA PRO A 7 0.68 -11.53 4.00
C PRO A 7 2.04 -12.12 3.56
N GLU A 8 2.90 -12.46 4.52
CA GLU A 8 4.23 -13.00 4.27
C GLU A 8 4.24 -14.54 4.24
N GLY A 9 3.11 -15.18 4.54
CA GLY A 9 2.97 -16.63 4.66
C GLY A 9 3.31 -17.15 6.06
N GLY A 10 3.42 -16.27 7.06
CA GLY A 10 3.60 -16.66 8.46
C GLY A 10 2.25 -16.98 9.12
N VAL A 11 2.20 -17.96 10.02
CA VAL A 11 1.00 -18.27 10.80
C VAL A 11 1.25 -17.90 12.26
N GLN A 12 0.46 -16.97 12.79
CA GLN A 12 0.49 -16.57 14.19
C GLN A 12 -0.76 -17.07 14.91
N VAL A 13 -0.59 -17.56 16.14
CA VAL A 13 -1.70 -18.04 16.99
C VAL A 13 -1.69 -17.27 18.30
N ASP A 14 -2.76 -16.53 18.57
CA ASP A 14 -2.95 -15.85 19.84
C ASP A 14 -3.78 -16.75 20.77
N ALA A 15 -3.24 -17.11 21.93
CA ALA A 15 -3.86 -18.01 22.91
C ALA A 15 -4.00 -17.34 24.29
N PRO A 16 -5.01 -17.71 25.10
CA PRO A 16 -5.12 -17.26 26.48
C PRO A 16 -3.87 -17.59 27.30
N GLU A 17 -3.57 -16.74 28.27
CA GLU A 17 -2.47 -16.96 29.20
C GLU A 17 -2.71 -18.27 29.98
N GLY A 18 -1.72 -19.17 29.96
CA GLY A 18 -1.82 -20.51 30.56
C GLY A 18 -2.38 -21.62 29.65
N ALA A 19 -2.75 -21.33 28.40
CA ALA A 19 -3.21 -22.36 27.47
C ALA A 19 -2.14 -23.43 27.22
N ALA A 20 -2.50 -24.71 27.39
CA ALA A 20 -1.56 -25.81 27.21
C ALA A 20 -1.24 -26.00 25.72
N LEU A 21 0.03 -26.26 25.40
CA LEU A 21 0.48 -26.46 24.01
C LEU A 21 -0.33 -27.52 23.22
N PRO A 22 -0.81 -28.65 23.81
CA PRO A 22 -1.69 -29.59 23.12
C PRO A 22 -3.01 -28.98 22.65
N GLU A 23 -3.62 -28.09 23.44
CA GLU A 23 -4.88 -27.41 23.10
C GLU A 23 -4.67 -26.42 21.94
N VAL A 24 -3.56 -25.69 21.96
CA VAL A 24 -3.14 -24.80 20.86
C VAL A 24 -2.93 -25.61 19.57
N LYS A 25 -2.21 -26.73 19.64
CA LYS A 25 -2.02 -27.65 18.50
C LYS A 25 -3.34 -28.19 17.97
N GLN A 26 -4.30 -28.50 18.85
CA GLN A 26 -5.62 -28.97 18.44
C GLN A 26 -6.42 -27.89 17.73
N ALA A 27 -6.37 -26.65 18.21
CA ALA A 27 -7.01 -25.50 17.55
C ALA A 27 -6.43 -25.25 16.14
N VAL A 28 -5.10 -25.35 15.99
CA VAL A 28 -4.42 -25.26 14.68
C VAL A 28 -4.86 -26.40 13.76
N ARG A 29 -4.88 -27.65 14.25
CA ARG A 29 -5.35 -28.81 13.47
C ARG A 29 -6.78 -28.65 12.97
N LYS A 30 -7.69 -28.16 13.82
CA LYS A 30 -9.09 -27.89 13.44
C LYS A 30 -9.22 -26.85 12.32
N ARG A 31 -8.26 -25.95 12.19
CA ARG A 31 -8.22 -24.89 11.15
C ARG A 31 -7.23 -25.19 10.03
N ALA A 32 -6.61 -26.38 9.99
CA ALA A 32 -5.53 -26.69 9.05
C ALA A 32 -5.92 -26.48 7.58
N ALA A 33 -7.14 -26.87 7.19
CA ALA A 33 -7.64 -26.66 5.83
C ALA A 33 -7.75 -25.17 5.47
N TRP A 34 -8.25 -24.34 6.39
CA TRP A 34 -8.33 -22.89 6.20
C TRP A 34 -6.92 -22.25 6.15
N ILE A 35 -6.02 -22.63 7.06
CA ILE A 35 -4.63 -22.15 7.06
C ILE A 35 -3.95 -22.50 5.74
N TRP A 36 -4.11 -23.74 5.26
CA TRP A 36 -3.56 -24.18 3.99
C TRP A 36 -4.09 -23.37 2.80
N GLN A 37 -5.40 -23.11 2.76
CA GLN A 37 -6.00 -22.26 1.72
C GLN A 37 -5.44 -20.83 1.75
N GLN A 38 -5.25 -20.25 2.93
CA GLN A 38 -4.65 -18.91 3.06
C GLN A 38 -3.18 -18.92 2.61
N LEU A 39 -2.39 -19.93 2.99
CA LEU A 39 -0.99 -20.06 2.57
C LEU A 39 -0.87 -20.28 1.05
N GLU A 40 -1.76 -21.08 0.46
CA GLU A 40 -1.81 -21.27 -1.00
C GLU A 40 -2.21 -19.98 -1.71
N ALA A 41 -3.14 -19.19 -1.17
CA ALA A 41 -3.48 -17.89 -1.71
C ALA A 41 -2.27 -16.93 -1.67
N VAL A 42 -1.56 -16.85 -0.54
CA VAL A 42 -0.32 -16.06 -0.42
C VAL A 42 0.75 -16.53 -1.40
N LYS A 43 0.95 -17.85 -1.52
CA LYS A 43 1.93 -18.44 -2.44
C LYS A 43 1.59 -18.12 -3.90
N ARG A 44 0.34 -18.30 -4.34
CA ARG A 44 -0.10 -17.99 -5.71
C ARG A 44 0.08 -16.52 -6.05
N ARG A 45 -0.23 -15.63 -5.12
CA ARG A 45 -0.05 -14.20 -5.35
C ARG A 45 1.44 -13.80 -5.44
N ARG A 46 2.32 -14.45 -4.67
CA ARG A 46 3.79 -14.26 -4.74
C ARG A 46 4.48 -14.90 -5.94
N LEU A 47 3.97 -16.02 -6.47
CA LEU A 47 4.58 -16.73 -7.61
C LEU A 47 4.75 -15.84 -8.87
N HIS A 48 3.92 -14.80 -9.02
CA HIS A 48 3.96 -13.88 -10.16
C HIS A 48 4.73 -12.58 -9.90
N VAL A 49 5.33 -12.44 -8.72
CA VAL A 49 6.01 -11.22 -8.27
C VAL A 49 7.50 -11.52 -8.17
N LEU A 50 8.20 -11.44 -9.31
CA LEU A 50 9.66 -11.56 -9.34
C LEU A 50 10.30 -10.32 -8.67
N PRO A 51 11.43 -10.49 -7.95
CA PRO A 51 12.21 -9.35 -7.45
C PRO A 51 12.58 -8.39 -8.58
N ARG A 52 12.65 -7.09 -8.27
CA ARG A 52 13.02 -6.08 -9.26
C ARG A 52 14.54 -5.98 -9.40
N GLU A 53 15.03 -6.01 -10.63
CA GLU A 53 16.45 -5.84 -10.98
C GLU A 53 16.76 -4.37 -11.33
N TYR A 54 15.73 -3.53 -11.50
CA TYR A 54 15.81 -2.11 -11.85
C TYR A 54 16.54 -1.86 -13.17
N VAL A 55 16.27 -2.71 -14.16
CA VAL A 55 16.85 -2.62 -15.51
C VAL A 55 15.85 -2.10 -16.55
N SER A 56 16.36 -1.64 -17.70
CA SER A 56 15.50 -1.23 -18.82
C SER A 56 14.59 -2.38 -19.28
N GLY A 57 13.34 -2.07 -19.58
CA GLY A 57 12.33 -3.06 -19.99
C GLY A 57 11.43 -3.52 -18.84
N GLU A 58 11.84 -3.34 -17.59
CA GLU A 58 10.97 -3.61 -16.45
C GLU A 58 9.71 -2.74 -16.47
N THR A 59 8.62 -3.28 -15.95
CA THR A 59 7.34 -2.55 -15.87
C THR A 59 7.03 -2.16 -14.45
N HIS A 60 6.75 -0.88 -14.23
CA HIS A 60 6.36 -0.32 -12.94
C HIS A 60 4.98 0.35 -13.03
N PHE A 61 4.25 0.36 -11.91
CA PHE A 61 2.95 0.99 -11.83
C PHE A 61 3.04 2.46 -11.42
N TYR A 62 2.22 3.32 -12.00
CA TYR A 62 1.96 4.67 -11.53
C TYR A 62 0.50 5.02 -11.81
N LEU A 63 -0.24 5.40 -10.78
CA LEU A 63 -1.68 5.69 -10.86
C LEU A 63 -2.48 4.57 -11.57
N GLY A 64 -2.15 3.30 -11.26
CA GLY A 64 -2.81 2.11 -11.82
C GLY A 64 -2.35 1.72 -13.23
N ARG A 65 -1.49 2.53 -13.88
CA ARG A 65 -1.00 2.26 -15.23
C ARG A 65 0.40 1.68 -15.21
N ARG A 66 0.66 0.74 -16.13
CA ARG A 66 1.97 0.13 -16.34
C ARG A 66 2.83 1.02 -17.22
N HIS A 67 4.04 1.31 -16.74
CA HIS A 67 5.04 2.12 -17.43
C HIS A 67 6.34 1.34 -17.52
N MET A 68 6.89 1.27 -18.73
CA MET A 68 8.19 0.65 -18.97
C MET A 68 9.31 1.56 -18.45
N LEU A 69 10.24 0.96 -17.73
CA LEU A 69 11.47 1.57 -17.26
C LEU A 69 12.45 1.70 -18.42
N LYS A 70 13.03 2.88 -18.57
CA LYS A 70 14.13 3.14 -19.51
C LYS A 70 15.26 3.80 -18.74
N VAL A 71 16.32 3.03 -18.50
CA VAL A 71 17.54 3.53 -17.86
C VAL A 71 18.44 4.11 -18.94
N LEU A 72 18.83 5.36 -18.77
CA LEU A 72 19.69 6.13 -19.66
C LEU A 72 20.91 6.58 -18.86
N ARG A 73 22.10 6.44 -19.47
CA ARG A 73 23.31 7.01 -18.90
C ARG A 73 23.27 8.53 -19.06
N ALA A 74 23.44 9.26 -17.97
CA ALA A 74 23.58 10.71 -18.02
C ALA A 74 24.95 11.08 -18.59
N GLU A 75 25.00 12.07 -19.48
CA GLU A 75 26.25 12.62 -20.03
C GLU A 75 26.93 13.61 -19.06
N GLY A 76 26.19 14.15 -18.09
CA GLY A 76 26.67 15.06 -17.05
C GLY A 76 26.49 14.51 -15.63
N THR A 77 26.36 15.41 -14.66
CA THR A 77 26.19 15.07 -13.23
C THR A 77 24.74 14.91 -12.79
N GLU A 78 23.78 15.31 -13.63
CA GLU A 78 22.37 15.28 -13.29
C GLU A 78 21.80 13.87 -13.37
N SER A 79 21.13 13.46 -12.30
CA SER A 79 20.34 12.22 -12.24
C SER A 79 18.90 12.56 -11.87
N GLY A 80 17.95 11.81 -12.42
CA GLY A 80 16.55 12.09 -12.18
C GLY A 80 15.63 11.14 -12.90
N VAL A 81 14.35 11.23 -12.55
CA VAL A 81 13.29 10.41 -13.13
C VAL A 81 12.22 11.30 -13.71
N ARG A 82 11.79 11.00 -14.93
CA ARG A 82 10.66 11.66 -15.57
C ARG A 82 9.71 10.65 -16.19
N LEU A 83 8.42 10.99 -16.17
CA LEU A 83 7.42 10.28 -16.95
C LEU A 83 7.32 10.94 -18.33
N TRP A 84 7.79 10.27 -19.38
CA TRP A 84 7.81 10.80 -20.73
C TRP A 84 7.21 9.81 -21.72
N ARG A 85 6.17 10.24 -22.45
CA ARG A 85 5.46 9.41 -23.45
C ARG A 85 5.10 8.02 -22.93
N GLY A 86 4.60 7.94 -21.68
CA GLY A 86 4.20 6.69 -21.04
C GLY A 86 5.34 5.80 -20.52
N ARG A 87 6.59 6.29 -20.51
CA ARG A 87 7.76 5.57 -19.96
C ARG A 87 8.32 6.30 -18.75
N LEU A 88 8.85 5.52 -17.80
CA LEU A 88 9.64 6.05 -16.70
C LEU A 88 11.10 6.08 -17.15
N GLU A 89 11.56 7.26 -17.56
CA GLU A 89 12.93 7.47 -17.98
C GLU A 89 13.76 7.87 -16.76
N ILE A 90 14.81 7.09 -16.49
CA ILE A 90 15.75 7.31 -15.40
C ILE A 90 17.09 7.68 -16.02
N MET A 91 17.50 8.92 -15.80
CA MET A 91 18.84 9.39 -16.13
C MET A 91 19.72 9.17 -14.91
N VAL A 92 20.83 8.44 -15.09
CA VAL A 92 21.74 8.10 -14.01
C VAL A 92 23.19 8.11 -14.51
N VAL A 93 24.11 8.68 -13.74
CA VAL A 93 25.53 8.81 -14.12
C VAL A 93 26.18 7.43 -14.29
N ARG A 94 25.89 6.51 -13.37
CA ARG A 94 26.32 5.10 -13.41
C ARG A 94 25.07 4.21 -13.26
N PRO A 95 24.72 3.41 -14.29
CA PRO A 95 23.52 2.58 -14.26
C PRO A 95 23.74 1.33 -13.42
N ASP A 96 23.80 1.48 -12.10
CA ASP A 96 23.68 0.39 -11.14
C ASP A 96 22.26 0.32 -10.55
N ALA A 97 21.81 -0.90 -10.22
CA ALA A 97 20.44 -1.15 -9.78
C ALA A 97 20.07 -0.37 -8.50
N LEU A 98 21.03 -0.14 -7.59
CA LEU A 98 20.79 0.57 -6.33
C LEU A 98 20.53 2.06 -6.58
N ALA A 99 21.32 2.69 -7.47
CA ALA A 99 21.12 4.08 -7.86
C ALA A 99 19.79 4.27 -8.60
N VAL A 100 19.47 3.37 -9.55
CA VAL A 100 18.19 3.41 -10.29
C VAL A 100 17.01 3.25 -9.33
N ARG A 101 17.08 2.27 -8.42
CA ARG A 101 16.07 2.06 -7.39
C ARG A 101 15.86 3.30 -6.53
N LYS A 102 16.94 3.89 -6.02
CA LYS A 102 16.87 5.08 -5.16
C LYS A 102 16.19 6.25 -5.88
N LEU A 103 16.62 6.56 -7.10
CA LEU A 103 16.02 7.62 -7.91
C LEU A 103 14.53 7.39 -8.14
N LEU A 104 14.14 6.14 -8.40
CA LEU A 104 12.74 5.78 -8.62
C LEU A 104 11.92 5.84 -7.34
N GLU A 105 12.44 5.39 -6.20
CA GLU A 105 11.80 5.51 -4.89
C GLU A 105 11.60 6.99 -4.49
N ASP A 106 12.59 7.84 -4.72
CA ASP A 106 12.51 9.29 -4.48
C ASP A 106 11.46 9.94 -5.38
N TRP A 107 11.42 9.56 -6.66
CA TRP A 107 10.39 10.02 -7.60
C TRP A 107 8.99 9.61 -7.14
N TYR A 108 8.79 8.36 -6.74
CA TYR A 108 7.50 7.90 -6.21
C TYR A 108 7.12 8.65 -4.95
N ARG A 109 8.06 8.93 -4.04
CA ARG A 109 7.80 9.72 -2.84
C ARG A 109 7.34 11.14 -3.19
N GLN A 110 7.99 11.79 -4.14
CA GLN A 110 7.56 13.12 -4.61
C GLN A 110 6.16 13.06 -5.23
N ARG A 111 5.90 12.10 -6.12
CA ARG A 111 4.57 11.94 -6.73
C ARG A 111 3.50 11.63 -5.69
N ALA A 112 3.81 10.80 -4.69
CA ALA A 112 2.91 10.48 -3.59
C ALA A 112 2.53 11.73 -2.80
N THR A 113 3.49 12.59 -2.46
CA THR A 113 3.22 13.87 -1.80
C THR A 113 2.22 14.70 -2.61
N ASP A 114 2.48 14.90 -3.90
CA ASP A 114 1.64 15.74 -4.77
C ASP A 114 0.22 15.15 -4.95
N VAL A 115 0.13 13.84 -5.16
CA VAL A 115 -1.14 13.15 -5.41
C VAL A 115 -1.97 13.06 -4.14
N PHE A 116 -1.37 12.67 -3.01
CA PHE A 116 -2.11 12.51 -1.76
C PHE A 116 -2.60 13.86 -1.24
N ALA A 117 -1.81 14.93 -1.38
CA ALA A 117 -2.28 16.28 -1.02
C ALA A 117 -3.56 16.67 -1.78
N LYS A 118 -3.62 16.38 -3.08
CA LYS A 118 -4.83 16.64 -3.89
C LYS A 118 -6.02 15.79 -3.44
N VAL A 119 -5.81 14.48 -3.26
CA VAL A 119 -6.87 13.55 -2.82
C VAL A 119 -7.38 13.94 -1.42
N LEU A 120 -6.49 14.32 -0.51
CA LEU A 120 -6.83 14.81 0.82
C LEU A 120 -7.74 16.04 0.75
N LEU A 121 -7.41 17.03 -0.08
CA LEU A 121 -8.23 18.23 -0.29
C LEU A 121 -9.61 17.92 -0.88
N GLU A 122 -9.72 16.88 -1.71
CA GLU A 122 -10.98 16.45 -2.31
C GLU A 122 -11.86 15.64 -1.34
N MET A 123 -11.25 14.79 -0.50
CA MET A 123 -11.96 13.88 0.40
C MET A 123 -12.34 14.53 1.72
N ALA A 124 -11.50 15.40 2.28
CA ALA A 124 -11.74 16.02 3.58
C ALA A 124 -13.11 16.73 3.68
N PRO A 125 -13.55 17.56 2.70
CA PRO A 125 -14.87 18.19 2.74
C PRO A 125 -16.03 17.19 2.71
N ARG A 126 -15.90 16.07 1.99
CA ARG A 126 -16.93 15.03 1.91
C ARG A 126 -17.15 14.33 3.25
N LEU A 127 -16.12 14.31 4.09
CA LEU A 127 -16.16 13.81 5.46
C LEU A 127 -16.48 14.91 6.48
N GLY A 128 -16.77 16.14 6.05
CA GLY A 128 -17.06 17.28 6.92
C GLY A 128 -15.83 17.79 7.68
N LEU A 129 -14.63 17.60 7.14
CA LEU A 129 -13.37 18.15 7.63
C LEU A 129 -13.06 19.42 6.82
N SER A 130 -13.62 20.55 7.24
CA SER A 130 -13.58 21.80 6.46
C SER A 130 -12.68 22.89 7.05
N ARG A 131 -12.10 22.68 8.24
CA ARG A 131 -11.43 23.75 9.01
C ARG A 131 -9.96 23.52 9.31
N THR A 132 -9.52 22.26 9.43
CA THR A 132 -8.12 21.91 9.67
C THR A 132 -7.80 20.57 9.03
N MET A 133 -6.75 20.54 8.21
CA MET A 133 -6.22 19.29 7.67
C MET A 133 -5.35 18.62 8.73
N PRO A 134 -5.44 17.30 8.92
CA PRO A 134 -4.54 16.57 9.80
C PRO A 134 -3.09 16.67 9.28
N PRO A 135 -2.08 16.58 10.16
CA PRO A 135 -0.71 16.39 9.71
C PRO A 135 -0.60 15.05 8.98
N VAL A 136 0.03 15.08 7.79
CA VAL A 136 0.22 13.89 6.96
C VAL A 136 1.70 13.65 6.71
N ARG A 137 2.15 12.41 6.89
CA ARG A 137 3.53 12.00 6.60
C ARG A 137 3.59 10.75 5.76
N LEU A 138 4.66 10.64 4.98
CA LEU A 138 4.93 9.49 4.14
C LEU A 138 5.85 8.49 4.83
N LEU A 139 5.33 7.31 5.16
CA LEU A 139 6.08 6.24 5.80
C LEU A 139 5.97 4.93 5.01
N SER A 140 7.11 4.36 4.62
CA SER A 140 7.14 3.05 3.97
C SER A 140 6.72 1.96 4.97
N MET A 141 5.59 1.34 4.72
CA MET A 141 5.03 0.25 5.54
C MET A 141 5.10 -1.07 4.78
N ARG A 142 5.16 -2.19 5.51
CA ARG A 142 5.20 -3.54 4.92
C ARG A 142 3.81 -4.12 4.67
N THR A 143 2.88 -3.88 5.59
CA THR A 143 1.58 -4.57 5.63
C THR A 143 0.38 -3.63 5.48
N GLN A 144 0.63 -2.32 5.41
CA GLN A 144 -0.42 -1.30 5.45
C GLN A 144 -0.19 -0.22 4.38
N TRP A 145 -1.30 0.35 3.91
CA TRP A 145 -1.30 1.48 2.99
C TRP A 145 -1.36 2.83 3.70
N GLY A 146 -1.91 2.85 4.91
CA GLY A 146 -1.93 4.01 5.78
C GLY A 146 -2.21 3.61 7.23
N SER A 147 -2.11 4.60 8.12
CA SER A 147 -2.58 4.52 9.50
C SER A 147 -2.87 5.91 10.05
N CYS A 148 -3.74 6.00 11.05
CA CYS A 148 -4.01 7.20 11.81
C CYS A 148 -3.60 7.00 13.27
N SER A 149 -2.76 7.90 13.79
CA SER A 149 -2.39 7.89 15.21
C SER A 149 -3.53 8.42 16.09
N PRO A 150 -3.53 8.11 17.40
CA PRO A 150 -4.49 8.69 18.35
C PRO A 150 -4.43 10.23 18.44
N LYS A 151 -3.31 10.84 18.04
CA LYS A 151 -3.14 12.30 17.99
C LYS A 151 -3.67 12.94 16.69
N GLY A 152 -4.20 12.13 15.77
CA GLY A 152 -4.74 12.58 14.48
C GLY A 152 -3.70 12.80 13.38
N GLU A 153 -2.46 12.31 13.56
CA GLU A 153 -1.47 12.25 12.47
C GLU A 153 -1.78 11.07 11.53
N ILE A 154 -1.87 11.35 10.23
CA ILE A 154 -2.08 10.34 9.19
C ILE A 154 -0.74 9.97 8.56
N LEU A 155 -0.44 8.69 8.52
CA LEU A 155 0.71 8.12 7.82
C LEU A 155 0.21 7.44 6.55
N LEU A 156 0.84 7.71 5.41
CA LEU A 156 0.53 7.06 4.13
C LEU A 156 1.77 6.42 3.53
N ASN A 157 1.60 5.23 2.97
CA ASN A 157 2.67 4.52 2.29
C ASN A 157 2.92 5.14 0.90
N PRO A 158 4.13 5.63 0.58
CA PRO A 158 4.43 6.19 -0.74
C PRO A 158 4.09 5.25 -1.89
N SER A 159 4.20 3.94 -1.68
CA SER A 159 3.92 2.94 -2.72
C SER A 159 2.45 2.94 -3.14
N LEU A 160 1.55 3.51 -2.34
CA LEU A 160 0.12 3.64 -2.69
C LEU A 160 -0.07 4.48 -3.96
N VAL A 161 0.83 5.39 -4.32
CA VAL A 161 0.74 6.19 -5.56
C VAL A 161 0.85 5.33 -6.84
N LYS A 162 1.28 4.07 -6.70
CA LYS A 162 1.29 3.10 -7.79
C LYS A 162 -0.12 2.57 -8.08
N ALA A 163 -1.04 2.59 -7.11
CA ALA A 163 -2.41 2.13 -7.25
C ALA A 163 -3.25 3.06 -8.13
N PRO A 164 -4.37 2.58 -8.71
CA PRO A 164 -5.37 3.43 -9.35
C PRO A 164 -5.84 4.55 -8.41
N ARG A 165 -6.10 5.74 -8.95
CA ARG A 165 -6.57 6.89 -8.16
C ARG A 165 -7.80 6.58 -7.29
N PRO A 166 -8.81 5.82 -7.74
CA PRO A 166 -9.94 5.42 -6.89
C PRO A 166 -9.52 4.65 -5.62
N CYS A 167 -8.50 3.79 -5.71
CA CYS A 167 -7.95 3.07 -4.57
C CYS A 167 -7.21 4.01 -3.60
N ILE A 168 -6.51 5.01 -4.13
CA ILE A 168 -5.86 6.06 -3.32
C ILE A 168 -6.92 6.86 -2.55
N GLU A 169 -8.01 7.27 -3.22
CA GLU A 169 -9.15 7.94 -2.61
C GLU A 169 -9.76 7.10 -1.47
N TYR A 170 -9.91 5.79 -1.67
CA TYR A 170 -10.38 4.88 -0.64
C TYR A 170 -9.49 4.89 0.61
N VAL A 171 -8.18 4.70 0.47
CA VAL A 171 -7.26 4.68 1.62
C VAL A 171 -7.26 6.03 2.33
N VAL A 172 -7.20 7.14 1.59
CA VAL A 172 -7.23 8.48 2.19
C VAL A 172 -8.55 8.71 2.95
N ALA A 173 -9.69 8.35 2.37
CA ALA A 173 -10.98 8.45 3.06
C ALA A 173 -11.05 7.57 4.31
N HIS A 174 -10.49 6.35 4.24
CA HIS A 174 -10.38 5.43 5.38
C HIS A 174 -9.61 6.06 6.54
N GLU A 175 -8.41 6.60 6.28
CA GLU A 175 -7.60 7.23 7.32
C GLU A 175 -8.24 8.51 7.87
N LEU A 176 -8.93 9.30 7.04
CA LEU A 176 -9.67 10.48 7.49
C LEU A 176 -10.86 10.11 8.39
N CYS A 177 -11.54 8.98 8.13
CA CYS A 177 -12.59 8.47 9.02
C CYS A 177 -12.05 8.14 10.42
N HIS A 178 -10.79 7.68 10.53
CA HIS A 178 -10.15 7.38 11.81
C HIS A 178 -9.92 8.58 12.71
N LEU A 179 -10.04 9.81 12.20
CA LEU A 179 -10.02 11.03 13.02
C LEU A 179 -11.26 11.18 13.91
N ARG A 180 -12.36 10.49 13.58
CA ARG A 180 -13.62 10.51 14.36
C ARG A 180 -13.91 9.16 15.01
N GLU A 181 -13.58 8.08 14.32
CA GLU A 181 -13.89 6.71 14.74
C GLU A 181 -12.62 5.87 14.70
N HIS A 182 -11.97 5.68 15.87
CA HIS A 182 -10.69 4.96 15.97
C HIS A 182 -10.81 3.44 15.72
N ASN A 183 -12.04 2.91 15.61
CA ASN A 183 -12.32 1.52 15.30
C ASN A 183 -13.21 1.41 14.05
N HIS A 184 -13.24 0.23 13.43
CA HIS A 184 -14.13 -0.07 12.29
C HIS A 184 -15.54 -0.41 12.74
N SER A 185 -16.18 0.49 13.50
CA SER A 185 -17.57 0.33 13.97
C SER A 185 -18.59 0.59 12.84
N ASP A 186 -19.87 0.29 13.10
CA ASP A 186 -20.95 0.66 12.17
C ASP A 186 -20.97 2.16 11.84
N ARG A 187 -20.58 3.01 12.80
CA ARG A 187 -20.46 4.46 12.58
C ARG A 187 -19.35 4.79 11.60
N PHE A 188 -18.20 4.13 11.72
CA PHE A 188 -17.09 4.26 10.77
C PHE A 188 -17.56 3.96 9.35
N TYR A 189 -18.19 2.81 9.12
CA TYR A 189 -18.65 2.42 7.79
C TYR A 189 -19.75 3.32 7.26
N LYS A 190 -20.65 3.83 8.12
CA LYS A 190 -21.64 4.85 7.71
C LYS A 190 -20.99 6.14 7.24
N HIS A 191 -19.93 6.60 7.90
CA HIS A 191 -19.18 7.78 7.48
C HIS A 191 -18.44 7.55 6.16
N LEU A 192 -17.76 6.40 6.04
CA LEU A 192 -17.04 6.05 4.82
C LEU A 192 -17.99 5.91 3.63
N ALA A 193 -19.09 5.16 3.76
CA ALA A 193 -20.06 4.94 2.70
C ALA A 193 -20.77 6.24 2.27
N ARG A 194 -20.96 7.20 3.18
CA ARG A 194 -21.52 8.51 2.83
C ARG A 194 -20.56 9.33 1.95
N ALA A 195 -19.26 9.29 2.24
CA ALA A 195 -18.26 10.04 1.48
C ALA A 195 -17.81 9.32 0.20
N LEU A 196 -17.86 7.99 0.21
CA LEU A 196 -17.38 7.11 -0.86
C LEU A 196 -18.28 5.86 -0.97
N PRO A 197 -19.44 5.93 -1.65
CA PRO A 197 -20.41 4.85 -1.67
C PRO A 197 -19.90 3.53 -2.27
N ASP A 198 -18.95 3.61 -3.19
CA ASP A 198 -18.33 2.49 -3.91
C ASP A 198 -17.01 2.00 -3.27
N TRP A 199 -16.78 2.32 -1.98
CA TRP A 199 -15.54 1.99 -1.28
C TRP A 199 -15.21 0.49 -1.25
N GLU A 200 -16.21 -0.39 -1.21
CA GLU A 200 -16.01 -1.85 -1.18
C GLU A 200 -15.35 -2.35 -2.46
N ALA A 201 -15.80 -1.86 -3.62
CA ALA A 201 -15.22 -2.21 -4.91
C ALA A 201 -13.77 -1.72 -5.02
N ARG A 202 -13.50 -0.49 -4.57
CA ARG A 202 -12.15 0.10 -4.56
C ARG A 202 -11.21 -0.65 -3.62
N LYS A 203 -11.70 -1.09 -2.46
CA LYS A 203 -10.95 -1.93 -1.52
C LYS A 203 -10.60 -3.26 -2.18
N ALA A 204 -11.57 -3.93 -2.80
CA ALA A 204 -11.36 -5.21 -3.48
C ALA A 204 -10.30 -5.07 -4.60
N GLU A 205 -10.41 -4.05 -5.44
CA GLU A 205 -9.41 -3.75 -6.48
C GLU A 205 -8.01 -3.52 -5.88
N LEU A 206 -7.91 -2.75 -4.79
CA LEU A 206 -6.62 -2.52 -4.13
C LEU A 206 -6.02 -3.81 -3.54
N ASP A 207 -6.85 -4.66 -2.94
CA ASP A 207 -6.42 -5.94 -2.35
C ASP A 207 -5.85 -6.89 -3.42
N GLU A 208 -6.43 -6.90 -4.63
CA GLU A 208 -5.92 -7.68 -5.77
C GLU A 208 -4.56 -7.18 -6.27
N LEU A 209 -4.35 -5.87 -6.23
CA LEU A 209 -3.11 -5.24 -6.71
C LEU A 209 -1.99 -5.23 -5.67
N ALA A 210 -2.31 -5.43 -4.38
CA ALA A 210 -1.44 -5.02 -3.29
C ALA A 210 -0.01 -5.59 -3.36
N GLU A 211 0.12 -6.88 -3.69
CA GLU A 211 1.42 -7.55 -3.79
C GLU A 211 2.26 -7.05 -4.96
N GLN A 212 1.63 -6.72 -6.10
CA GLN A 212 2.34 -6.17 -7.26
C GLN A 212 2.85 -4.75 -6.99
N LEU A 213 2.10 -3.97 -6.22
CA LEU A 213 2.42 -2.57 -5.92
C LEU A 213 3.51 -2.46 -4.83
N LEU A 214 3.51 -3.38 -3.86
CA LEU A 214 4.54 -3.46 -2.81
C LEU A 214 5.81 -4.19 -3.24
N ASN A 215 5.83 -4.78 -4.44
CA ASN A 215 7.02 -5.40 -5.00
C ASN A 215 8.19 -4.40 -5.11
N ARG A 216 9.38 -4.85 -4.70
CA ARG A 216 10.62 -4.07 -4.63
C ARG A 216 11.81 -4.85 -5.14
#